data_AF-X1CJE4-F1
#
_entry.id   AF-X1CJE4-F1
#
_cell.length_a   1.000
_cell.length_b   1.000
_cell.length_c   1.000
_cell.angle_alpha   90.00
_cell.angle_beta   90.00
_cell.angle_gamma   90.00
#
_symmetry.space_group_name_H-M   'P 1'
#
loop_
_entity.id
_entity.type
_entity.pdbx_description
1 polymer ?
#
loop_
_entity_poly.entity_id
_entity_poly.type
_entity_poly.pdbx_seq_one_letter_code
_entity_poly.pdbx_strand_id
1 'polypeptide(L)'
;MSNIDVRKDFYEFGKNMQIVAICTVLTLVTGVTGLIALIFTFIALGNIKNANLKLNNDYLEKFRSKYVKAFILRMCGVIAIIIGVFSLVFFIFYPYYLGSFWIIVSISVIFILTGLIFGITSLVAEMKAWENLKRFFEENR
;
A
#
# COMPACT_ATOMS: atom_id res chain seq x y z
N MET A 1 4.25 33.69 0.72
CA MET A 1 4.57 32.39 0.08
C MET A 1 3.56 32.16 -1.03
N SER A 2 3.99 31.86 -2.26
CA SER A 2 3.07 31.95 -3.41
C SER A 2 2.18 30.72 -3.52
N ASN A 3 0.93 30.93 -3.94
CA ASN A 3 -0.03 29.87 -4.27
C ASN A 3 0.52 28.89 -5.35
N ILE A 4 1.53 29.34 -6.12
CA ILE A 4 2.23 28.59 -7.17
C ILE A 4 3.02 27.41 -6.57
N ASP A 5 3.63 27.59 -5.40
CA ASP A 5 4.48 26.57 -4.78
C ASP A 5 3.67 25.37 -4.26
N VAL A 6 2.45 25.63 -3.79
CA VAL A 6 1.52 24.59 -3.33
C VAL A 6 0.93 23.85 -4.54
N ARG A 7 0.54 24.59 -5.60
CA ARG A 7 0.02 23.99 -6.83
C ARG A 7 1.03 23.04 -7.49
N LYS A 8 2.32 23.41 -7.45
CA LYS A 8 3.41 22.56 -7.93
C LYS A 8 3.50 21.24 -7.14
N ASP A 9 3.42 21.29 -5.81
CA ASP A 9 3.46 20.08 -4.97
C ASP A 9 2.31 19.12 -5.31
N PHE A 10 1.09 19.62 -5.49
CA PHE A 10 -0.07 18.80 -5.88
C PHE A 10 0.05 18.24 -7.30
N TYR A 11 0.59 19.02 -8.24
CA TYR A 11 0.83 18.55 -9.60
C TYR A 11 1.84 17.40 -9.61
N GLU A 12 2.96 17.54 -8.89
CA GLU A 12 3.97 16.49 -8.78
C GLU A 12 3.43 15.27 -8.02
N PHE A 13 2.63 15.45 -6.97
CA PHE A 13 1.92 14.37 -6.30
C PHE A 13 1.04 13.57 -7.28
N GLY A 14 0.18 14.24 -8.05
CA GLY A 14 -0.72 13.59 -9.01
C GLY A 14 0.06 12.82 -10.09
N LYS A 15 1.12 13.42 -10.64
CA LYS A 15 2.01 12.78 -11.61
C LYS A 15 2.64 11.50 -11.04
N ASN A 16 3.16 11.55 -9.81
CA ASN A 16 3.78 10.39 -9.18
C ASN A 16 2.75 9.30 -8.86
N MET A 17 1.55 9.66 -8.37
CA MET A 17 0.48 8.69 -8.12
C MET A 17 -0.01 8.00 -9.40
N GLN A 18 -0.03 8.71 -10.54
CA GLN A 18 -0.33 8.11 -11.83
C GLN A 18 0.71 7.04 -12.21
N ILE A 19 2.00 7.32 -11.99
CA ILE A 19 3.08 6.34 -12.20
C ILE A 19 2.89 5.14 -11.28
N VAL A 20 2.57 5.35 -9.99
CA VAL A 20 2.27 4.27 -9.04
C VAL A 20 1.13 3.39 -9.54
N ALA A 21 0.04 3.98 -10.03
CA ALA A 21 -1.10 3.23 -10.56
C ALA A 21 -0.69 2.36 -11.77
N ILE A 22 0.04 2.93 -12.73
CA ILE A 22 0.54 2.21 -13.91
C ILE A 22 1.47 1.06 -13.49
N CYS A 23 2.43 1.32 -12.59
CA CYS A 23 3.33 0.29 -12.09
C CYS A 23 2.61 -0.80 -11.30
N THR A 24 1.53 -0.45 -10.58
CA THR A 24 0.74 -1.44 -9.83
C THR A 24 0.03 -2.40 -10.78
N VAL A 25 -0.60 -1.88 -11.85
CA VAL A 25 -1.23 -2.71 -12.88
C VAL A 25 -0.20 -3.57 -13.61
N LEU A 26 0.95 -3.00 -13.98
CA LEU A 26 2.03 -3.75 -14.61
C LEU A 26 2.60 -4.85 -13.71
N THR A 27 2.58 -4.67 -12.39
CA THR A 27 3.07 -5.68 -11.43
C THR A 27 2.21 -6.94 -11.49
N LEU A 28 0.91 -6.82 -11.77
CA LEU A 28 0.02 -7.97 -11.93
C LEU A 28 0.38 -8.81 -13.16
N VAL A 29 0.96 -8.19 -14.19
CA VAL A 29 1.32 -8.86 -15.45
C VAL A 29 2.77 -9.36 -15.42
N THR A 30 3.69 -8.54 -14.94
CA THR A 30 5.14 -8.77 -15.05
C THR A 30 5.84 -9.12 -13.75
N GLY A 31 5.23 -8.85 -12.59
CA GLY A 31 5.76 -9.16 -11.26
C GLY A 31 6.88 -8.25 -10.74
N VAL A 32 7.56 -7.45 -11.59
CA VAL A 32 8.82 -6.75 -11.19
C VAL A 32 8.62 -5.27 -10.83
N THR A 33 7.54 -4.64 -11.27
CA THR A 33 7.35 -3.18 -11.15
C THR A 33 6.95 -2.69 -9.76
N GLY A 34 6.79 -3.58 -8.77
CA GLY A 34 6.37 -3.23 -7.42
C GLY A 34 7.36 -2.33 -6.66
N LEU A 35 8.67 -2.55 -6.84
CA LEU A 35 9.71 -1.70 -6.23
C LEU A 35 9.68 -0.26 -6.78
N ILE A 36 9.45 -0.12 -8.09
CA ILE A 36 9.32 1.18 -8.75
C ILE A 36 8.09 1.91 -8.19
N ALA A 37 6.95 1.23 -8.09
CA ALA A 37 5.73 1.78 -7.50
C ALA A 37 5.95 2.26 -6.05
N LEU A 38 6.73 1.51 -5.27
CA LEU A 38 7.05 1.87 -3.89
C LEU A 38 7.87 3.16 -3.80
N ILE A 39 8.89 3.34 -4.66
CA ILE A 39 9.70 4.57 -4.71
C ILE A 39 8.81 5.77 -5.04
N PHE A 40 8.00 5.70 -6.10
CA PHE A 40 7.13 6.80 -6.49
C PHE A 40 6.06 7.12 -5.44
N THR A 41 5.60 6.12 -4.68
CA THR A 41 4.68 6.32 -3.56
C THR A 41 5.31 7.21 -2.48
N PHE A 42 6.57 6.97 -2.10
CA PHE A 42 7.26 7.79 -1.11
C PHE A 42 7.50 9.22 -1.61
N ILE A 43 7.86 9.39 -2.90
CA ILE A 43 8.02 10.72 -3.50
C ILE A 43 6.68 11.47 -3.47
N ALA A 44 5.58 10.81 -3.85
CA ALA A 44 4.24 11.39 -3.80
C ALA A 44 3.86 11.84 -2.37
N LEU A 45 4.10 11.01 -1.36
CA LEU A 45 3.84 11.35 0.04
C LEU A 45 4.73 12.50 0.54
N GLY A 46 5.96 12.62 0.03
CA GLY A 46 6.85 13.75 0.28
C GLY A 46 6.26 15.07 -0.22
N ASN A 47 5.66 15.06 -1.41
CA ASN A 47 5.00 16.24 -1.97
C ASN A 47 3.78 16.66 -1.15
N ILE A 48 2.96 15.71 -0.68
CA ILE A 48 1.84 16.02 0.22
C ILE A 48 2.33 16.53 1.58
N LYS A 49 3.44 16.01 2.10
CA LYS A 49 4.05 16.54 3.32
C LYS A 49 4.46 18.01 3.14
N ASN A 50 5.07 18.36 2.01
CA ASN A 50 5.46 19.73 1.71
C ASN A 50 4.25 20.66 1.56
N ALA A 51 3.21 20.21 0.85
CA ALA A 51 1.96 20.93 0.73
C ALA A 51 1.31 21.16 2.12
N ASN A 52 1.32 20.14 2.98
CA ASN A 52 0.78 20.26 4.33
C ASN A 52 1.59 21.21 5.21
N LEU A 53 2.93 21.22 5.12
CA LEU A 53 3.75 22.18 5.87
C LEU A 53 3.47 23.64 5.46
N LYS A 54 3.10 23.87 4.21
CA LYS A 54 2.76 25.20 3.67
C LYS A 54 1.33 25.63 4.03
N LEU A 55 0.37 24.70 4.00
CA LEU A 55 -1.05 24.97 4.21
C LEU A 55 -1.51 24.75 5.65
N ASN A 56 -0.75 24.01 6.45
CA ASN A 56 -1.08 23.57 7.80
C ASN A 56 -2.52 23.00 7.91
N ASN A 57 -2.83 21.98 7.08
CA ASN A 57 -4.18 21.47 6.94
C ASN A 57 -4.33 20.03 7.48
N ASP A 58 -5.21 19.87 8.47
CA ASP A 58 -5.44 18.60 9.17
C ASP A 58 -5.87 17.45 8.24
N TYR A 59 -6.58 17.72 7.14
CA TYR A 59 -6.98 16.68 6.19
C TYR A 59 -5.80 16.09 5.42
N LEU A 60 -4.81 16.91 5.04
CA LEU A 60 -3.60 16.44 4.38
C LEU A 60 -2.72 15.61 5.33
N GLU A 61 -2.65 16.02 6.59
CA GLU A 61 -1.97 15.24 7.62
C GLU A 61 -2.63 13.87 7.84
N LYS A 62 -3.96 13.87 8.00
CA LYS A 62 -4.77 12.65 8.13
C LYS A 62 -4.67 11.75 6.91
N PHE A 63 -4.68 12.30 5.70
CA PHE A 63 -4.44 11.55 4.47
C PHE A 63 -3.09 10.85 4.54
N ARG A 64 -2.00 11.59 4.78
CA ARG A 64 -0.64 11.04 4.81
C ARG A 64 -0.50 9.93 5.87
N SER A 65 -0.96 10.18 7.09
CA SER A 65 -0.87 9.24 8.20
C SER A 65 -1.65 7.95 7.93
N LYS A 66 -2.91 8.06 7.49
CA LYS A 66 -3.75 6.89 7.18
C LYS A 66 -3.21 6.11 5.98
N TYR A 67 -2.76 6.80 4.94
CA TYR A 67 -2.19 6.17 3.74
C TYR A 67 -0.93 5.39 4.09
N VAL A 68 -0.01 5.96 4.87
CA VAL A 68 1.22 5.24 5.32
C VAL A 68 0.86 4.02 6.17
N LYS A 69 -0.09 4.14 7.10
CA LYS A 69 -0.54 2.99 7.91
C LYS A 69 -1.15 1.89 7.04
N ALA A 70 -2.01 2.25 6.08
CA ALA A 70 -2.60 1.33 5.12
C ALA A 70 -1.51 0.63 4.29
N PHE A 71 -0.52 1.39 3.82
CA PHE A 71 0.59 0.86 3.03
C PHE A 71 1.43 -0.15 3.81
N ILE A 72 1.80 0.15 5.06
CA ILE A 72 2.55 -0.79 5.92
C ILE A 72 1.74 -2.06 6.16
N LEU A 73 0.45 -1.93 6.47
CA LEU A 73 -0.44 -3.07 6.69
C LEU A 73 -0.54 -3.95 5.44
N ARG A 74 -0.58 -3.35 4.25
CA ARG A 74 -0.56 -4.06 2.97
C ARG A 74 0.74 -4.85 2.78
N MET A 75 1.89 -4.25 3.08
CA MET A 75 3.18 -4.93 2.98
C MET A 75 3.25 -6.14 3.91
N CYS A 76 2.79 -5.99 5.17
CA CYS A 76 2.68 -7.12 6.10
C CYS A 76 1.75 -8.22 5.57
N GLY A 77 0.60 -7.86 5.00
CA GLY A 77 -0.33 -8.80 4.40
C GLY A 77 0.27 -9.57 3.22
N VAL A 78 0.97 -8.88 2.32
CA VAL A 78 1.65 -9.50 1.16
C VAL A 78 2.74 -10.46 1.61
N ILE A 79 3.57 -10.07 2.59
CA ILE A 79 4.61 -10.96 3.14
C ILE A 79 4.00 -12.22 3.75
N ALA A 80 2.90 -12.09 4.52
CA ALA A 80 2.20 -13.23 5.10
C ALA A 80 1.65 -14.17 4.01
N ILE A 81 1.08 -13.64 2.93
CA ILE A 81 0.63 -14.44 1.78
C ILE A 81 1.80 -15.15 1.12
N ILE A 82 2.92 -14.46 0.86
CA ILE A 82 4.11 -15.07 0.23
C ILE A 82 4.63 -16.24 1.08
N ILE A 83 4.75 -16.05 2.40
CA ILE A 83 5.20 -17.12 3.31
C ILE A 83 4.21 -18.30 3.30
N GLY A 84 2.91 -18.02 3.35
CA GLY A 84 1.87 -19.04 3.32
C GLY A 84 1.85 -19.84 2.01
N VAL A 85 1.97 -19.17 0.86
CA VAL A 85 2.03 -19.82 -0.45
C VAL A 85 3.34 -20.58 -0.62
N PHE A 86 4.47 -19.98 -0.26
CA PHE A 86 5.78 -20.61 -0.39
C PHE A 86 5.87 -21.89 0.45
N SER A 87 5.40 -21.86 1.70
CA SER A 87 5.36 -23.04 2.57
C SER A 87 4.48 -24.15 2.00
N LEU A 88 3.33 -23.80 1.42
CA LEU A 88 2.42 -24.76 0.78
C LEU A 88 3.05 -25.39 -0.46
N VAL A 89 3.64 -24.58 -1.34
CA VAL A 89 4.30 -25.04 -2.57
C VAL A 89 5.53 -25.88 -2.27
N PHE A 90 6.42 -25.41 -1.37
CA PHE A 90 7.63 -26.14 -1.00
C PHE A 90 7.32 -27.54 -0.47
N PHE A 91 6.25 -27.67 0.31
CA PHE A 91 5.81 -28.94 0.84
C PHE A 91 5.26 -29.91 -0.22
N ILE A 92 4.58 -29.41 -1.27
CA ILE A 92 4.16 -30.24 -2.42
C ILE A 92 5.35 -30.91 -3.10
N PHE A 93 6.49 -30.21 -3.20
CA PHE A 93 7.69 -30.73 -3.87
C PHE A 93 8.60 -31.56 -2.95
N TYR A 94 8.55 -31.34 -1.64
CA TYR A 94 9.35 -32.08 -0.64
C TYR A 94 8.47 -32.62 0.50
N PRO A 95 7.71 -33.71 0.26
CA PRO A 95 6.85 -34.29 1.28
C PRO A 95 7.69 -34.95 2.38
N TYR A 96 7.76 -34.31 3.55
CA TYR A 96 8.21 -34.94 4.79
C TYR A 96 7.09 -35.85 5.37
N TYR A 97 7.43 -36.70 6.34
CA TYR A 97 6.52 -37.64 7.03
C TYR A 97 5.08 -37.12 7.22
N LEU A 98 4.08 -37.98 6.94
CA LEU A 98 2.63 -37.66 6.93
C LEU A 98 2.09 -36.99 8.20
N GLY A 99 2.70 -37.19 9.39
CA GLY A 99 2.29 -36.48 10.61
C GLY A 99 2.56 -34.97 10.57
N SER A 100 3.56 -34.54 9.81
CA SER A 100 3.89 -33.12 9.59
C SER A 100 2.99 -32.46 8.53
N PHE A 101 2.28 -33.26 7.72
CA PHE A 101 1.42 -32.79 6.63
C PHE A 101 0.37 -31.80 7.12
N TRP A 102 -0.46 -32.23 8.07
CA TRP A 102 -1.60 -31.45 8.54
C TRP A 102 -1.16 -30.18 9.27
N ILE A 103 -0.02 -30.22 9.96
CA ILE A 103 0.53 -29.08 10.67
C ILE A 103 0.99 -28.01 9.69
N ILE A 104 1.78 -28.38 8.68
CA ILE A 104 2.31 -27.43 7.69
C ILE A 104 1.18 -26.82 6.87
N VAL A 105 0.24 -27.63 6.37
CA VAL A 105 -0.93 -27.13 5.64
C VAL A 105 -1.73 -26.16 6.50
N SER A 106 -1.97 -26.49 7.77
CA SER A 106 -2.70 -25.60 8.68
C SER A 106 -1.99 -24.26 8.88
N ILE A 107 -0.67 -24.28 9.10
CA ILE A 107 0.15 -23.06 9.25
C ILE A 107 0.08 -22.22 7.97
N SER A 108 0.28 -22.83 6.79
CA SER A 108 0.21 -22.13 5.50
C SER A 108 -1.15 -21.46 5.29
N VAL A 109 -2.25 -22.16 5.58
CA VAL A 109 -3.62 -21.64 5.46
C VAL A 109 -3.83 -20.46 6.43
N ILE A 110 -3.37 -20.57 7.67
CA ILE A 110 -3.45 -19.47 8.65
C ILE A 110 -2.71 -18.22 8.15
N PHE A 111 -1.51 -18.38 7.59
CA PHE A 111 -0.74 -17.26 7.04
C PHE A 111 -1.46 -16.61 5.84
N ILE A 112 -2.02 -17.41 4.92
CA ILE A 112 -2.80 -16.91 3.79
C ILE A 112 -4.02 -16.13 4.28
N LEU A 113 -4.81 -16.69 5.21
CA LEU A 113 -6.01 -16.03 5.75
C LEU A 113 -5.65 -14.72 6.47
N THR A 114 -4.60 -14.74 7.30
CA THR A 114 -4.13 -13.54 8.00
C THR A 114 -3.69 -12.47 7.00
N GLY A 115 -2.96 -12.87 5.96
CA GLY A 115 -2.52 -11.95 4.91
C GLY A 115 -3.67 -11.35 4.10
N LEU A 116 -4.73 -12.14 3.81
CA LEU A 116 -5.95 -11.63 3.17
C LEU A 116 -6.69 -10.64 4.06
N ILE A 117 -6.82 -10.91 5.37
CA ILE A 117 -7.44 -10.00 6.34
C ILE A 117 -6.68 -8.67 6.38
N PHE A 118 -5.34 -8.71 6.44
CA PHE A 118 -4.51 -7.51 6.36
C PHE A 118 -4.65 -6.78 5.02
N GLY A 119 -4.75 -7.52 3.91
CA GLY A 119 -5.01 -6.98 2.59
C GLY A 119 -6.32 -6.17 2.55
N ILE A 120 -7.43 -6.77 2.98
CA ILE A 120 -8.75 -6.12 2.99
C ILE A 120 -8.77 -4.91 3.93
N THR A 121 -8.26 -5.05 5.15
CA THR A 121 -8.21 -3.94 6.12
C THR A 121 -7.32 -2.79 5.62
N SER A 122 -6.24 -3.09 4.90
CA SER A 122 -5.40 -2.07 4.26
C SER A 122 -6.15 -1.28 3.19
N LEU A 123 -6.97 -1.94 2.37
CA LEU A 123 -7.77 -1.29 1.33
C LEU A 123 -8.79 -0.33 1.95
N VAL A 124 -9.48 -0.77 3.01
CA VAL A 124 -10.43 0.09 3.74
C VAL A 124 -9.73 1.30 4.35
N ALA A 125 -8.55 1.11 4.94
CA ALA A 125 -7.76 2.20 5.50
C ALA A 125 -7.29 3.19 4.41
N GLU A 126 -6.92 2.68 3.23
CA GLU A 126 -6.53 3.51 2.09
C GLU A 126 -7.71 4.33 1.55
N MET A 127 -8.89 3.71 1.37
CA MET A 127 -10.11 4.42 0.95
C MET A 127 -10.44 5.57 1.92
N LYS A 128 -10.34 5.31 3.23
CA LYS A 128 -10.50 6.35 4.26
C LYS A 128 -9.43 7.42 4.19
N ALA A 129 -8.21 7.11 3.74
CA ALA A 129 -7.18 8.11 3.51
C ALA A 129 -7.62 9.04 2.38
N TRP A 130 -7.95 8.49 1.21
CA TRP A 130 -8.42 9.20 0.03
C TRP A 130 -9.64 10.09 0.31
N GLU A 131 -10.55 9.66 1.18
CA GLU A 131 -11.67 10.48 1.62
C GLU A 131 -11.23 11.81 2.26
N ASN A 132 -10.15 11.83 3.06
CA ASN A 132 -9.65 13.10 3.64
C ASN A 132 -9.06 13.99 2.54
N LEU A 133 -8.37 13.42 1.55
CA LEU A 133 -7.85 14.20 0.44
C LEU A 133 -8.98 14.80 -0.40
N LYS A 134 -10.06 14.04 -0.61
CA LYS A 134 -11.26 14.54 -1.28
C LYS A 134 -11.88 15.71 -0.50
N ARG A 135 -12.08 15.56 0.81
CA ARG A 135 -12.61 16.63 1.68
C ARG A 135 -11.74 17.88 1.64
N PHE A 136 -10.41 17.72 1.65
CA PHE A 136 -9.48 18.83 1.48
C PHE A 136 -9.77 19.63 0.19
N PHE A 137 -9.94 18.94 -0.95
CA PHE A 137 -10.25 19.61 -2.21
C PHE A 137 -11.64 20.24 -2.24
N GLU A 138 -12.63 19.65 -1.57
CA GLU A 138 -13.99 20.20 -1.50
C GLU A 138 -14.06 21.48 -0.65
N GLU A 139 -13.32 21.53 0.47
CA GLU A 139 -13.29 22.72 1.34
C GLU A 139 -12.47 23.88 0.78
N ASN A 140 -11.56 23.61 -0.17
CA ASN A 140 -10.65 24.61 -0.76
C ASN A 140 -10.95 24.86 -2.24
N ARG A 141 -12.18 24.58 -2.68
CA ARG A 141 -12.66 24.85 -4.03
C ARG A 141 -13.20 26.27 -4.15
#